data_AF-A0A1Z1WSP7-F1
#
_entry.id   AF-A0A1Z1WSP7-F1
#
_cell.length_a   1.000
_cell.length_b   1.000
_cell.length_c   1.000
_cell.angle_alpha   90.00
_cell.angle_beta   90.00
_cell.angle_gamma   90.00
#
_symmetry.space_group_name_H-M   'P 1'
#
loop_
_entity.id
_entity.type
_entity.pdbx_description
1 polymer ?
#
loop_
_entity_poly.entity_id
_entity_poly.type
_entity_poly.pdbx_seq_one_letter_code
_entity_poly.pdbx_strand_id
1 'polypeptide(L)'
;MISLGEPAFFTRLREARRVLIAGAGGGFDVYAGLPLAFALRAAGKEVHLANLSFADLYGLGPDVWVGEDVAAVGPDTSQRGDYFPERTLASGL
;
A
#
# COMPACT_ATOMS: atom_id res chain seq x y z
N MET A 1 -2.93 -6.66 26.21
CA MET A 1 -3.76 -7.75 26.78
C MET A 1 -4.58 -8.34 25.65
N ILE A 2 -4.62 -9.67 25.50
CA ILE A 2 -5.44 -10.35 24.47
C ILE A 2 -6.91 -10.27 24.89
N SER A 3 -7.78 -9.80 23.99
CA SER A 3 -9.24 -9.74 24.20
C SER A 3 -9.90 -10.97 23.54
N LEU A 4 -10.99 -11.48 24.13
CA LEU A 4 -11.83 -12.51 23.51
C LEU A 4 -12.84 -11.92 22.50
N GLY A 5 -13.14 -10.63 22.61
CA GLY A 5 -14.10 -9.92 21.74
C GLY A 5 -13.47 -9.24 20.52
N GLU A 6 -12.14 -9.27 20.42
CA GLU A 6 -11.41 -8.67 19.31
C GLU A 6 -10.49 -9.74 18.70
N PRO A 7 -10.44 -9.89 17.36
CA PRO A 7 -9.52 -10.82 16.73
C PRO A 7 -8.08 -10.59 17.20
N ALA A 8 -7.35 -11.68 17.46
CA ALA A 8 -5.99 -11.61 18.00
C ALA A 8 -5.02 -10.80 17.11
N PHE A 9 -5.31 -10.72 15.81
CA PHE A 9 -4.58 -9.87 14.86
C PHE A 9 -4.68 -8.39 15.22
N PHE A 10 -5.89 -7.84 15.38
CA PHE A 10 -6.09 -6.42 15.73
C PHE A 10 -5.58 -6.11 17.14
N THR A 11 -5.71 -7.06 18.06
CA THR A 11 -5.16 -6.89 19.41
C THR A 11 -3.64 -6.72 19.38
N ARG A 12 -2.92 -7.45 18.51
CA ARG A 12 -1.46 -7.29 18.34
C ARG A 12 -1.10 -5.97 17.68
N LEU A 13 -1.95 -5.46 16.78
CA LEU A 13 -1.74 -4.17 16.10
C LEU A 13 -2.17 -2.96 16.94
N ARG A 14 -2.72 -3.14 18.15
CA ARG A 14 -3.25 -2.04 18.98
C ARG A 14 -2.26 -0.88 19.14
N GLU A 15 -1.03 -1.20 19.54
CA GLU A 15 0.03 -0.22 19.80
C GLU A 15 0.72 0.30 18.52
N ALA A 16 0.48 -0.34 17.36
CA ALA A 16 1.06 0.09 16.11
C ALA A 16 0.45 1.45 15.69
N ARG A 17 1.30 2.46 15.49
CA ARG A 17 0.89 3.80 15.03
C ARG A 17 1.01 3.97 13.53
N ARG A 18 2.09 3.44 12.96
CA ARG A 18 2.42 3.45 11.53
C ARG A 18 2.43 2.04 11.01
N VAL A 19 1.65 1.77 9.97
CA VAL A 19 1.50 0.43 9.39
C VAL A 19 1.77 0.51 7.89
N LEU A 20 2.62 -0.39 7.40
CA LEU A 20 2.78 -0.65 5.98
C LEU A 20 1.98 -1.90 5.61
N ILE A 21 1.10 -1.79 4.63
CA ILE A 21 0.44 -2.93 3.99
C ILE A 21 1.05 -3.08 2.60
N ALA A 22 1.81 -4.15 2.39
CA ALA A 22 2.49 -4.42 1.14
C ALA A 22 1.85 -5.62 0.42
N GLY A 23 1.35 -5.40 -0.80
CA GLY A 23 1.00 -6.48 -1.72
C GLY A 23 2.29 -7.14 -2.22
N ALA A 24 2.42 -8.46 -2.11
CA ALA A 24 3.64 -9.19 -2.48
C ALA A 24 3.43 -10.23 -3.58
N GLY A 25 2.36 -10.09 -4.37
CA GLY A 25 2.06 -10.98 -5.50
C GLY A 25 2.42 -10.42 -6.88
N GLY A 26 2.85 -9.15 -6.97
CA GLY A 26 3.29 -8.53 -8.23
C GLY A 26 2.27 -7.60 -8.87
N GLY A 27 0.98 -7.74 -8.52
CA GLY A 27 -0.11 -7.10 -9.26
C GLY A 27 -1.14 -6.41 -8.40
N PHE A 28 -2.39 -6.85 -8.51
CA PHE A 28 -3.51 -6.26 -7.76
C PHE A 28 -3.60 -6.74 -6.30
N ASP A 29 -2.64 -7.52 -5.81
CA ASP A 29 -2.67 -8.09 -4.46
C ASP A 29 -2.76 -7.03 -3.37
N VAL A 30 -2.19 -5.84 -3.57
CA VAL A 30 -2.33 -4.69 -2.66
C VAL A 30 -3.80 -4.31 -2.42
N TYR A 31 -4.68 -4.55 -3.40
CA TYR A 31 -6.11 -4.24 -3.28
C TYR A 31 -6.81 -5.13 -2.25
N ALA A 32 -6.37 -6.38 -2.07
CA ALA A 32 -6.90 -7.27 -1.04
C ALA A 32 -6.64 -6.70 0.37
N GLY A 33 -5.63 -5.85 0.52
CA GLY A 33 -5.30 -5.15 1.76
C GLY A 33 -6.19 -3.93 2.05
N LEU A 34 -7.01 -3.44 1.11
CA LEU A 34 -7.77 -2.19 1.28
C LEU A 34 -8.79 -2.23 2.41
N PRO A 35 -9.60 -3.30 2.60
CA PRO A 35 -10.50 -3.36 3.75
C PRO A 35 -9.75 -3.23 5.08
N LEU A 36 -8.56 -3.83 5.18
CA LEU A 36 -7.71 -3.72 6.35
C LEU A 36 -7.12 -2.29 6.49
N ALA A 37 -6.67 -1.70 5.40
CA ALA A 37 -6.15 -0.34 5.38
C ALA A 37 -7.19 0.67 5.88
N PHE A 38 -8.43 0.57 5.41
CA PHE A 38 -9.53 1.42 5.84
C PHE A 38 -9.89 1.20 7.30
N ALA A 39 -9.96 -0.05 7.77
CA ALA A 39 -10.22 -0.33 9.18
C ALA A 39 -9.13 0.23 10.11
N LEU A 40 -7.85 0.10 9.74
CA LEU A 40 -6.73 0.64 10.52
C LEU A 40 -6.70 2.17 10.50
N ARG A 41 -7.00 2.80 9.35
CA ARG A 41 -7.15 4.27 9.26
C ARG A 41 -8.31 4.78 10.11
N ALA A 42 -9.47 4.11 10.07
CA ALA A 42 -10.62 4.43 10.91
C ALA A 42 -10.31 4.29 12.42
N ALA A 43 -9.39 3.39 12.77
CA ALA A 43 -8.85 3.26 14.13
C ALA A 43 -7.75 4.30 14.47
N GLY A 44 -7.56 5.34 13.65
CA GLY A 44 -6.61 6.43 13.90
C GLY A 44 -5.15 6.12 13.60
N LYS A 45 -4.87 5.06 12.83
CA LYS A 45 -3.50 4.68 12.45
C LYS A 45 -3.08 5.33 11.14
N GLU A 46 -1.80 5.65 11.04
CA GLU A 46 -1.18 6.06 9.79
C GLU A 46 -0.86 4.80 8.97
N VAL A 47 -1.46 4.70 7.78
CA VAL A 47 -1.36 3.51 6.93
C VAL A 47 -0.79 3.87 5.57
N HIS A 48 0.36 3.28 5.25
CA HIS A 48 1.00 3.32 3.94
C HIS A 48 0.66 2.04 3.18
N LEU A 49 0.49 2.18 1.87
CA LEU A 49 0.32 1.06 0.95
C LEU A 49 1.60 0.94 0.12
N ALA A 50 2.04 -0.30 -0.10
CA ALA A 50 3.09 -0.62 -1.05
C ALA A 50 2.71 -1.85 -1.87
N ASN A 51 3.42 -2.05 -2.97
CA ASN A 51 3.25 -3.21 -3.81
C ASN A 51 4.63 -3.63 -4.32
N LEU A 52 4.89 -4.93 -4.31
CA LEU A 52 5.91 -5.51 -5.17
C LEU A 52 5.38 -5.37 -6.60
N SER A 53 5.99 -4.49 -7.38
CA SER A 53 5.44 -4.10 -8.67
C SER A 53 5.93 -5.00 -9.79
N PHE A 54 5.01 -5.45 -10.65
CA PHE A 54 5.31 -6.05 -11.96
C PHE A 54 5.00 -5.08 -13.12
N ALA A 55 4.68 -3.82 -12.82
CA ALA A 55 4.57 -2.80 -13.84
C ALA A 55 5.93 -2.53 -14.49
N ASP A 56 5.90 -2.02 -15.72
CA ASP A 56 7.10 -1.51 -16.36
C ASP A 56 7.49 -0.17 -15.70
N LEU A 57 8.46 -0.23 -14.79
CA LEU A 57 8.99 0.94 -14.08
C LEU A 57 10.07 1.67 -14.89
N TYR A 58 10.49 1.14 -16.06
CA TYR A 58 11.48 1.80 -16.91
C TYR A 58 10.88 3.04 -17.56
N GLY A 59 11.32 4.21 -17.10
CA GLY A 59 10.85 5.50 -17.59
C GLY A 59 9.96 6.25 -16.59
N LEU A 60 9.83 5.76 -15.37
CA LEU A 60 9.45 6.63 -14.24
C LEU A 60 10.42 7.80 -14.13
N GLY A 61 9.88 8.98 -13.80
CA GLY A 61 10.68 10.18 -13.54
C GLY A 61 11.72 9.94 -12.44
N PRO A 62 12.90 10.57 -12.48
CA PRO A 62 13.93 10.36 -11.46
C PRO A 62 13.49 10.84 -10.07
N ASP A 63 12.52 11.75 -10.00
CA ASP A 63 11.99 12.37 -8.78
C ASP A 63 11.02 11.47 -7.99
N VAL A 64 10.47 10.42 -8.61
CA VAL A 64 9.57 9.50 -7.90
C VAL A 64 10.33 8.47 -7.07
N TRP A 65 11.64 8.28 -7.30
CA TRP A 65 12.45 7.30 -6.58
C TRP A 65 12.91 7.88 -5.24
N VAL A 66 12.41 7.29 -4.16
CA VAL A 66 12.71 7.72 -2.77
C VAL A 66 13.77 6.86 -2.10
N GLY A 67 14.25 5.82 -2.79
CA GLY A 67 15.31 4.91 -2.37
C GLY A 67 15.66 3.92 -3.48
N GLU A 68 16.66 3.07 -3.21
CA GLU A 68 16.99 1.94 -4.09
C GLU A 68 15.78 1.00 -4.19
N ASP A 69 15.30 0.78 -5.42
CA ASP A 69 14.14 -0.04 -5.74
C ASP A 69 12.82 0.38 -5.02
N VAL A 70 12.70 1.65 -4.61
CA VAL A 70 11.48 2.20 -3.98
C VAL A 70 11.02 3.47 -4.69
N ALA A 71 9.87 3.36 -5.37
CA ALA A 71 9.20 4.49 -6.02
C ALA A 71 7.95 4.93 -5.25
N ALA A 72 7.79 6.25 -5.06
CA ALA A 72 6.58 6.88 -4.57
C ALA A 72 5.60 7.08 -5.74
N VAL A 73 4.59 6.21 -5.83
CA VAL A 73 3.57 6.26 -6.88
C VAL A 73 2.37 7.08 -6.42
N GLY A 74 2.04 8.11 -7.18
CA GLY A 74 0.87 8.97 -7.01
C GLY A 74 -0.03 8.95 -8.25
N PRO A 75 -1.17 9.65 -8.21
CA PRO A 75 -2.13 9.71 -9.33
C PRO A 75 -1.51 10.26 -10.62
N ASP A 76 -0.56 11.19 -10.47
CA ASP A 76 0.13 11.89 -11.56
C ASP A 76 1.41 11.18 -12.03
N THR A 77 1.79 10.06 -11.40
CA THR A 77 2.98 9.30 -11.80
C THR A 77 2.83 8.84 -13.24
N SER A 78 3.78 9.19 -14.10
CA SER A 78 3.79 8.80 -15.52
C SER A 78 3.66 7.29 -15.68
N GLN A 79 2.73 6.85 -16.54
CA GLN A 79 2.49 5.44 -16.82
C GLN A 79 3.01 5.09 -18.21
N ARG A 80 3.65 3.93 -18.33
CA ARG A 80 3.92 3.29 -19.62
C ARG A 80 3.10 2.00 -19.71
N GLY A 81 2.38 1.84 -20.81
CA GLY A 81 1.48 0.70 -21.02
C GLY A 81 0.26 0.72 -20.12
N ASP A 82 -0.55 -0.33 -20.17
CA ASP A 82 -1.87 -0.35 -19.52
C ASP A 82 -1.85 -0.98 -18.11
N TYR A 83 -0.71 -1.56 -17.70
CA TYR A 83 -0.57 -2.27 -16.43
C TYR A 83 0.22 -1.44 -15.41
N PHE A 84 -0.51 -0.72 -14.54
CA PHE A 84 0.08 -0.01 -13.40
C PHE A 84 -0.90 0.04 -12.21
N PRO A 85 -1.14 -1.09 -11.52
CA PRO A 85 -2.11 -1.20 -10.44
C PRO A 85 -1.92 -0.17 -9.32
N GLU A 86 -0.67 0.16 -8.99
CA GLU A 86 -0.30 1.12 -7.95
C GLU A 86 -0.78 2.53 -8.30
N ARG A 87 -0.61 2.94 -9.57
CA ARG A 87 -1.12 4.23 -10.05
C ARG A 87 -2.63 4.25 -10.06
N THR A 88 -3.27 3.19 -10.58
CA THR A 88 -4.74 3.08 -10.58
C THR A 88 -5.30 3.19 -9.16
N LEU A 89 -4.62 2.58 -8.19
CA LEU A 89 -4.98 2.69 -6.78
C LEU A 89 -4.80 4.12 -6.25
N ALA A 90 -3.68 4.77 -6.58
CA ALA A 90 -3.40 6.13 -6.17
C ALA A 90 -4.37 7.16 -6.76
N SER A 91 -4.95 6.88 -7.93
CA SER A 91 -5.97 7.73 -8.58
C SER A 91 -7.39 7.53 -8.05
N GLY A 92 -7.67 6.41 -7.39
CA GLY A 92 -9.00 6.04 -6.90
C GLY A 92 -9.21 6.22 -5.39
N LEU A 93 -8.14 6.53 -4.64
CA LEU A 93 -8.17 6.89 -3.22
C LEU A 93 -8.27 8.41 -3.04
#